data_AF-A0A916YND3-F1
#
_entry.id   AF-A0A916YND3-F1
#
_cell.length_a   1.000
_cell.length_b   1.000
_cell.length_c   1.000
_cell.angle_alpha   90.00
_cell.angle_beta   90.00
_cell.angle_gamma   90.00
#
_symmetry.space_group_name_H-M   'P 1'
#
loop_
_entity.id
_entity.type
_entity.pdbx_description
1 polymer ?
#
loop_
_entity_poly.entity_id
_entity_poly.type
_entity_poly.pdbx_seq_one_letter_code
_entity_poly.pdbx_strand_id
1 'polypeptide(L)'
;MYIVSENRLPVPATELKRFQSKHNIKLPMSYCRFLSEYGQGTYRGVMNIVQPDVQILVPFAEHELWDHEGDSPLTQSQIAECVAIGTSIDGDFIAVHRNVEGLLWLPRHGTDISVKQVDKASWAEVLDGILEEEYTANNSETGYFEPWNNERKHVFLKFNEYGKSMKELARLFREEFEMDFQFENEYTCQLFLARLHGYVRFNYAYNTEIAVIYEPAGAELYGQVIRFLERHQCMILK
;
A
#
# COMPACT_ATOMS: atom_id res chain seq x y z
N MET A 1 -8.96 -8.92 5.15
CA MET A 1 -8.19 -8.23 4.11
C MET A 1 -8.52 -8.83 2.76
N TYR A 2 -8.86 -8.02 1.75
CA TYR A 2 -9.03 -8.46 0.36
C TYR A 2 -7.66 -8.52 -0.36
N ILE A 3 -7.44 -9.50 -1.23
CA ILE A 3 -6.19 -9.62 -2.01
C ILE A 3 -6.50 -9.31 -3.47
N VAL A 4 -5.86 -8.27 -4.03
CA VAL A 4 -6.20 -7.74 -5.35
C VAL A 4 -5.78 -8.67 -6.50
N SER A 5 -4.73 -9.47 -6.30
CA SER A 5 -4.32 -10.48 -7.28
C SER A 5 -3.80 -11.74 -6.58
N GLU A 6 -4.14 -12.90 -7.13
CA GLU A 6 -3.60 -14.18 -6.68
C GLU A 6 -2.11 -14.37 -7.05
N ASN A 7 -1.61 -13.58 -8.02
CA ASN A 7 -0.22 -13.59 -8.47
C ASN A 7 0.67 -12.90 -7.43
N ARG A 8 1.03 -13.67 -6.41
CA ARG A 8 1.88 -13.24 -5.28
C ARG A 8 3.32 -13.67 -5.51
N LEU A 9 4.26 -12.89 -4.98
CA LEU A 9 5.69 -13.24 -4.95
C LEU A 9 6.13 -13.42 -3.49
N PRO A 10 5.76 -14.55 -2.85
CA PRO A 10 6.10 -14.79 -1.45
C PRO A 10 7.62 -14.86 -1.25
N VAL A 11 8.08 -14.28 -0.14
CA VAL A 11 9.49 -14.32 0.25
C VAL A 11 9.73 -15.57 1.09
N PRO A 12 10.67 -16.46 0.73
CA PRO A 12 10.92 -17.68 1.50
C PRO A 12 11.26 -17.38 2.96
N ALA A 13 10.59 -18.06 3.91
CA ALA A 13 10.86 -17.88 5.33
C ALA A 13 12.32 -18.18 5.72
N THR A 14 13.01 -19.05 4.98
CA THR A 14 14.45 -19.33 5.14
C THR A 14 15.32 -18.13 4.80
N GLU A 15 14.93 -17.34 3.81
CA GLU A 15 15.61 -16.10 3.43
C GLU A 15 15.48 -15.04 4.53
N LEU A 16 14.28 -14.85 5.07
CA LEU A 16 14.04 -13.92 6.19
C LEU A 16 14.79 -14.35 7.47
N LYS A 17 14.88 -15.66 7.74
CA LYS A 17 15.71 -16.17 8.86
C LYS A 17 17.19 -15.90 8.64
N ARG A 18 17.69 -16.16 7.43
CA ARG A 18 19.09 -15.88 7.06
C ARG A 18 19.41 -14.39 7.18
N PHE A 19 18.49 -13.52 6.76
CA PHE A 19 18.62 -12.07 6.91
C PHE A 19 18.76 -11.68 8.39
N GLN A 20 17.86 -12.15 9.25
CA GLN A 20 17.90 -11.89 10.70
C GLN A 20 19.23 -12.34 11.33
N SER A 21 19.71 -13.54 10.99
CA SER A 21 20.99 -14.03 11.50
C SER A 21 22.19 -13.22 10.97
N LYS A 22 22.20 -12.87 9.68
CA LYS A 22 23.28 -12.09 9.05
C LYS A 22 23.41 -10.69 9.65
N HIS A 23 22.28 -10.04 9.91
CA HIS A 23 22.23 -8.64 10.37
C HIS A 23 22.02 -8.51 11.89
N ASN A 24 21.94 -9.63 12.61
CA ASN A 24 21.67 -9.67 14.05
C ASN A 24 20.46 -8.81 14.47
N ILE A 25 19.36 -8.95 13.74
CA ILE A 25 18.12 -8.20 13.92
C ILE A 25 16.96 -9.17 14.16
N LYS A 26 15.96 -8.75 14.94
CA LYS A 26 14.70 -9.48 15.10
C LYS A 26 13.63 -8.78 14.29
N LEU A 27 13.09 -9.47 13.30
CA LEU A 27 11.95 -8.98 12.53
C LEU A 27 10.65 -9.41 13.24
N PRO A 28 9.57 -8.61 13.17
CA PRO A 28 8.27 -9.01 13.67
C PRO A 28 7.81 -10.32 13.03
N MET A 29 7.28 -11.23 13.84
CA MET A 29 6.83 -12.53 13.35
C MET A 29 5.63 -12.39 12.40
N SER A 30 4.71 -11.47 12.71
CA SER A 30 3.56 -11.15 11.85
C SER A 30 4.00 -10.65 10.47
N TYR A 31 4.97 -9.74 10.42
CA TYR A 31 5.61 -9.28 9.16
C TYR A 31 6.27 -10.43 8.39
N CYS A 32 7.05 -11.28 9.07
CA CYS A 32 7.71 -12.42 8.42
C CYS A 32 6.69 -13.39 7.78
N ARG A 33 5.60 -13.68 8.50
CA ARG A 33 4.50 -14.51 7.99
C ARG A 33 3.83 -13.85 6.80
N PHE A 34 3.54 -12.56 6.90
CA PHE A 34 2.91 -11.80 5.83
C PHE A 34 3.73 -11.83 4.54
N LEU A 35 5.03 -11.53 4.60
CA LEU A 35 5.91 -11.62 3.43
C LEU A 35 6.01 -13.04 2.87
N SER A 36 5.99 -14.07 3.73
CA SER A 36 6.05 -15.47 3.30
C SER A 36 4.78 -15.95 2.62
N GLU A 37 3.64 -15.29 2.85
CA GLU A 37 2.35 -15.65 2.30
C GLU A 37 1.96 -14.79 1.09
N TYR A 38 2.22 -13.48 1.17
CA TYR A 38 1.75 -12.49 0.19
C TYR A 38 2.86 -11.82 -0.60
N GLY A 39 4.09 -11.81 -0.07
CA GLY A 39 5.20 -11.07 -0.66
C GLY A 39 5.13 -9.57 -0.38
N GLN A 40 5.89 -8.81 -1.16
CA GLN A 40 5.89 -7.33 -1.11
C GLN A 40 4.63 -6.78 -1.75
N GLY A 41 4.21 -5.59 -1.34
CA GLY A 41 3.02 -4.95 -1.91
C GLY A 41 2.58 -3.70 -1.17
N THR A 42 1.43 -3.17 -1.57
CA THR A 42 0.83 -1.99 -0.96
C THR A 42 -0.46 -2.36 -0.23
N TYR A 43 -0.55 -2.01 1.05
CA TYR A 43 -1.73 -2.17 1.89
C TYR A 43 -2.56 -0.89 1.89
N ARG A 44 -3.85 -1.02 1.53
CA ARG A 44 -4.86 0.04 1.44
C ARG A 44 -4.47 1.24 0.57
N GLY A 45 -3.52 1.05 -0.36
CA GLY A 45 -2.98 2.13 -1.17
C GLY A 45 -2.13 3.14 -0.40
N VAL A 46 -1.80 2.89 0.88
CA VAL A 46 -1.09 3.84 1.76
C VAL A 46 0.25 3.26 2.25
N MET A 47 0.27 2.00 2.70
CA MET A 47 1.45 1.41 3.33
C MET A 47 2.14 0.42 2.40
N ASN A 48 3.36 0.69 2.01
CA ASN A 48 4.21 -0.23 1.27
C ASN A 48 4.90 -1.19 2.25
N ILE A 49 4.79 -2.48 1.96
CA ILE A 49 5.44 -3.57 2.69
C ILE A 49 6.53 -4.11 1.76
N VAL A 50 7.78 -3.95 2.19
CA VAL A 50 8.96 -4.31 1.38
C VAL A 50 9.77 -5.39 2.10
N GLN A 51 10.70 -6.00 1.38
CA GLN A 51 11.74 -6.83 2.02
C GLN A 51 12.64 -5.97 2.91
N PRO A 52 13.21 -6.54 3.97
CA PRO A 52 14.01 -5.77 4.91
C PRO A 52 15.29 -5.22 4.25
N ASP A 53 15.51 -3.92 4.39
CA ASP A 53 16.61 -3.19 3.75
C ASP A 53 17.45 -2.44 4.79
N VAL A 54 18.76 -2.75 4.83
CA VAL A 54 19.75 -2.16 5.76
C VAL A 54 20.48 -0.96 5.19
N GLN A 55 20.18 -0.54 3.97
CA GLN A 55 20.89 0.52 3.26
C GLN A 55 20.05 1.77 3.11
N ILE A 56 18.72 1.64 3.02
CA ILE A 56 17.85 2.77 2.69
C ILE A 56 17.91 3.91 3.70
N LEU A 57 18.11 3.61 5.00
CA LEU A 57 18.20 4.61 6.06
C LEU A 57 19.61 5.15 6.30
N VAL A 58 20.66 4.53 5.73
CA VAL A 58 22.06 4.93 5.93
C VAL A 58 22.32 6.39 5.56
N PRO A 59 21.87 6.89 4.39
CA PRO A 59 22.10 8.30 4.01
C PRO A 59 21.45 9.29 4.99
N PHE A 60 20.38 8.88 5.67
CA PHE A 60 19.61 9.76 6.55
C PHE A 60 20.24 9.97 7.91
N ALA A 61 21.22 9.15 8.33
CA ALA A 61 21.95 9.40 9.57
C ALA A 61 22.80 10.68 9.52
N GLU A 62 23.20 11.12 8.33
CA GLU A 62 23.95 12.36 8.13
C GLU A 62 23.02 13.57 7.96
N HIS A 63 21.72 13.34 7.81
CA HIS A 63 20.71 14.38 7.66
C HIS A 63 20.01 14.60 9.02
N GLU A 64 20.05 15.82 9.54
CA GLU A 64 19.32 16.22 10.77
C GLU A 64 17.82 16.39 10.47
N LEU A 65 17.15 15.31 10.04
CA LEU A 65 15.72 15.32 9.72
C LEU A 65 14.83 15.12 10.93
N TRP A 66 15.32 14.44 11.95
CA TRP A 66 14.57 14.06 13.14
C TRP A 66 15.23 14.56 14.42
N ASP A 67 14.41 14.75 15.44
CA ASP A 67 14.86 15.15 16.76
C ASP A 67 15.38 13.92 17.53
N HIS A 68 16.59 14.06 18.07
CA HIS A 68 17.31 13.01 18.79
C HIS A 68 17.54 13.34 20.27
N GLU A 69 16.98 14.46 20.74
CA GLU A 69 17.07 14.89 22.13
C GLU A 69 15.89 14.34 22.96
N GLY A 70 16.02 14.36 24.29
CA GLY A 70 14.96 13.97 25.21
C GLY A 70 14.61 12.48 25.17
N ASP A 71 13.34 12.18 24.93
CA ASP A 71 12.77 10.82 24.95
C ASP A 71 12.82 10.12 23.57
N SER A 72 13.61 10.64 22.63
CA SER A 72 13.76 10.04 21.29
C SER A 72 14.27 8.59 21.40
N PRO A 73 13.65 7.64 20.68
CA PRO A 73 14.01 6.22 20.77
C PRO A 73 15.36 5.90 20.11
N LEU A 74 15.91 6.83 19.33
CA LEU A 74 17.14 6.67 18.58
C LEU A 74 18.01 7.92 18.66
N THR A 75 19.31 7.69 18.79
CA THR A 75 20.32 8.71 18.45
C THR A 75 20.46 8.83 16.94
N GLN A 76 21.02 9.96 16.47
CA GLN A 76 21.24 10.21 15.04
C GLN A 76 22.06 9.11 14.35
N SER A 77 23.14 8.64 14.99
CA SER A 77 23.99 7.59 14.41
C SER A 77 23.27 6.24 14.30
N GLN A 78 22.29 5.97 15.15
CA GLN A 78 21.51 4.71 15.13
C GLN A 78 20.52 4.65 13.97
N ILE A 79 20.24 5.75 13.28
CA ILE A 79 19.41 5.76 12.07
C ILE A 79 20.04 4.87 10.98
N ALA A 80 21.36 4.92 10.82
CA ALA A 80 22.07 4.07 9.84
C ALA A 80 22.08 2.58 10.21
N GLU A 81 21.74 2.23 11.46
CA GLU A 81 21.64 0.85 11.92
C GLU A 81 20.22 0.27 11.77
N CYS A 82 19.25 1.11 11.44
CA CYS A 82 17.86 0.71 11.28
C CYS A 82 17.67 -0.11 10.00
N VAL A 83 16.79 -1.10 10.09
CA VAL A 83 16.35 -1.90 8.94
C VAL A 83 14.95 -1.43 8.56
N ALA A 84 14.82 -0.81 7.39
CA ALA A 84 13.52 -0.45 6.87
C ALA A 84 12.78 -1.69 6.39
N ILE A 85 11.49 -1.77 6.70
CA ILE A 85 10.61 -2.90 6.34
C ILE A 85 9.32 -2.43 5.64
N GLY A 86 9.10 -1.12 5.58
CA GLY A 86 7.97 -0.51 4.89
C GLY A 86 8.14 0.99 4.75
N THR A 87 7.29 1.58 3.92
CA THR A 87 7.14 3.04 3.81
C THR A 87 5.66 3.40 3.71
N SER A 88 5.30 4.66 3.95
CA SER A 88 4.01 5.19 3.49
C SER A 88 4.10 5.73 2.06
N ILE A 89 2.96 6.13 1.49
CA ILE A 89 2.88 6.90 0.24
C ILE A 89 3.41 8.32 0.39
N ASP A 90 3.41 8.88 1.60
CA ASP A 90 3.97 10.20 1.88
C ASP A 90 5.49 10.13 2.02
N GLY A 91 6.05 8.93 2.22
CA GLY A 91 7.49 8.67 2.29
C GLY A 91 8.02 8.55 3.71
N ASP A 92 7.15 8.30 4.68
CA ASP A 92 7.54 7.90 6.04
C ASP A 92 8.14 6.50 6.02
N PHE A 93 9.04 6.19 6.95
CA PHE A 93 9.61 4.84 7.08
C PHE A 93 9.01 4.08 8.25
N ILE A 94 8.75 2.79 8.02
CA ILE A 94 8.62 1.80 9.09
C ILE A 94 9.94 1.03 9.17
N ALA A 95 10.57 1.06 10.33
CA ALA A 95 11.86 0.42 10.54
C ALA A 95 11.89 -0.42 11.82
N VAL A 96 12.93 -1.24 11.94
CA VAL A 96 13.28 -1.93 13.19
C VAL A 96 14.73 -1.65 13.54
N HIS A 97 15.01 -1.62 14.83
CA HIS A 97 16.35 -1.48 15.36
C HIS A 97 16.60 -2.51 16.45
N ARG A 98 17.80 -3.07 16.53
CA ARG A 98 18.12 -4.22 17.41
C ARG A 98 17.91 -3.94 18.91
N ASN A 99 18.03 -2.67 19.30
CA ASN A 99 17.94 -2.22 20.68
C ASN A 99 16.59 -1.54 21.01
N VAL A 100 15.65 -1.50 20.07
CA VAL A 100 14.32 -0.91 20.27
C VAL A 100 13.29 -2.04 20.22
N GLU A 101 12.44 -2.11 21.23
CA GLU A 101 11.30 -3.03 21.23
C GLU A 101 10.11 -2.36 20.52
N GLY A 102 9.66 -2.95 19.41
CA GLY A 102 8.58 -2.41 18.59
C GLY A 102 9.03 -2.02 17.19
N LEU A 103 8.17 -1.30 16.48
CA LEU A 103 8.49 -0.69 15.19
C LEU A 103 8.81 0.78 15.38
N LEU A 104 9.76 1.29 14.61
CA LEU A 104 10.03 2.71 14.54
C LEU A 104 9.23 3.30 13.38
N TRP A 105 8.52 4.39 13.66
CA TRP A 105 7.93 5.27 12.67
C TRP A 105 8.81 6.51 12.53
N LEU A 106 9.37 6.71 11.33
CA LEU A 106 10.18 7.87 11.01
C LEU A 106 9.41 8.74 10.01
N PRO A 107 8.73 9.79 10.48
CA PRO A 107 7.87 10.60 9.61
C PRO A 107 8.70 11.46 8.66
N ARG A 108 8.27 11.61 7.41
CA ARG A 108 8.88 12.52 6.45
C ARG A 108 8.58 13.98 6.77
N HIS A 109 7.38 14.24 7.26
CA HIS A 109 6.84 15.59 7.47
C HIS A 109 6.77 15.99 8.95
N GLY A 110 7.45 15.24 9.82
CA GLY A 110 7.59 15.53 11.25
C GLY A 110 9.02 15.21 11.72
N THR A 111 9.37 15.68 12.90
CA THR A 111 10.71 15.48 13.48
C THR A 111 10.74 14.38 14.53
N ASP A 112 9.60 14.03 15.13
CA ASP A 112 9.53 13.05 16.21
C ASP A 112 9.50 11.60 15.70
N ILE A 113 10.52 10.81 16.06
CA ILE A 113 10.50 9.36 15.84
C ILE A 113 9.68 8.71 16.95
N SER A 114 8.68 7.91 16.58
CA SER A 114 7.83 7.21 17.54
C SER A 114 7.96 5.70 17.45
N VAL A 115 7.68 5.02 18.57
CA VAL A 115 7.66 3.55 18.65
C VAL A 115 6.22 3.05 18.57
N LYS A 116 5.94 2.22 17.57
CA LYS A 116 4.64 1.57 17.34
C LYS A 116 4.64 0.16 17.90
N GLN A 117 3.56 -0.20 18.57
CA GLN A 117 3.40 -1.50 19.19
C GLN A 117 3.10 -2.60 18.15
N VAL A 118 3.61 -3.80 18.41
CA VAL A 118 3.42 -4.99 17.55
C VAL A 118 2.72 -6.10 18.32
N ASP A 119 1.70 -5.73 19.08
CA ASP A 119 0.95 -6.63 19.97
C ASP A 119 -0.21 -7.34 19.27
N LYS A 120 -0.44 -7.06 17.99
CA LYS A 120 -1.55 -7.61 17.20
C LYS A 120 -1.25 -8.97 16.59
N ALA A 121 -2.30 -9.74 16.32
CA ALA A 121 -2.18 -11.12 15.86
C ALA A 121 -1.68 -11.21 14.40
N SER A 122 -2.08 -10.25 13.55
CA SER A 122 -1.75 -10.19 12.13
C SER A 122 -1.01 -8.89 11.77
N TRP A 123 -0.26 -8.92 10.66
CA TRP A 123 0.44 -7.73 10.17
C TRP A 123 -0.52 -6.66 9.67
N ALA A 124 -1.66 -7.05 9.08
CA ALA A 124 -2.70 -6.11 8.66
C ALA A 124 -3.24 -5.30 9.84
N GLU A 125 -3.50 -5.92 10.99
CA GLU A 125 -3.93 -5.22 12.21
C GLU A 125 -2.85 -4.27 12.76
N VAL A 126 -1.56 -4.63 12.64
CA VAL A 126 -0.46 -3.71 12.99
C VAL A 126 -0.49 -2.48 12.09
N LEU A 127 -0.64 -2.67 10.78
CA LEU A 127 -0.71 -1.56 9.83
C LEU A 127 -1.97 -0.71 10.02
N ASP A 128 -3.11 -1.32 10.30
CA ASP A 128 -4.34 -0.57 10.62
C ASP A 128 -4.12 0.30 11.86
N GLY A 129 -3.49 -0.23 12.92
CA GLY A 129 -3.14 0.57 14.10
C GLY A 129 -2.23 1.76 13.79
N ILE A 130 -1.19 1.55 12.97
CA ILE A 130 -0.31 2.66 12.52
C ILE A 130 -1.11 3.69 11.72
N LEU A 131 -1.97 3.24 10.81
CA LEU A 131 -2.82 4.13 10.02
C LEU A 131 -3.78 4.92 10.91
N GLU A 132 -4.36 4.31 11.95
CA GLU A 132 -5.27 4.96 12.91
C GLU A 132 -4.58 6.09 13.69
N GLU A 133 -3.30 5.89 14.03
CA GLU A 133 -2.51 6.85 14.79
C GLU A 133 -1.98 7.99 13.92
N GLU A 134 -1.50 7.68 12.71
CA GLU A 134 -0.77 8.63 11.85
C GLU A 134 -1.67 9.31 10.81
N TYR A 135 -2.74 8.63 10.39
CA TYR A 135 -3.68 9.13 9.40
C TYR A 135 -5.05 9.27 10.08
N THR A 136 -5.67 10.45 10.02
CA THR A 136 -7.02 10.70 10.59
C THR A 136 -8.12 10.03 9.75
N ALA A 137 -7.92 8.77 9.36
CA ALA A 137 -8.79 8.00 8.49
C ALA A 137 -9.69 7.07 9.31
N ASN A 138 -10.95 6.97 8.91
CA ASN A 138 -11.89 6.05 9.52
C ASN A 138 -11.52 4.60 9.12
N ASN A 139 -11.08 3.79 10.09
CA ASN A 139 -10.57 2.43 9.87
C ASN A 139 -11.66 1.34 9.86
N SER A 140 -12.93 1.71 9.72
CA SER A 140 -14.05 0.76 9.76
C SER A 140 -14.15 -0.16 8.53
N GLU A 141 -13.34 0.06 7.50
CA GLU A 141 -13.41 -0.71 6.26
C GLU A 141 -12.40 -1.85 6.23
N THR A 142 -12.80 -2.99 5.64
CA THR A 142 -11.90 -4.13 5.46
C THR A 142 -10.74 -3.72 4.55
N GLY A 143 -9.49 -3.75 5.04
CA GLY A 143 -8.35 -3.39 4.22
C GLY A 143 -8.13 -4.30 3.01
N TYR A 144 -7.43 -3.80 2.00
CA TYR A 144 -7.00 -4.58 0.83
C TYR A 144 -5.49 -4.56 0.67
N PHE A 145 -4.93 -5.58 0.03
CA PHE A 145 -3.51 -5.69 -0.29
C PHE A 145 -3.28 -5.92 -1.77
N GLU A 146 -2.40 -5.12 -2.34
CA GLU A 146 -1.96 -5.15 -3.73
C GLU A 146 -0.54 -5.75 -3.82
N PRO A 147 -0.39 -7.04 -4.16
CA PRO A 147 0.93 -7.64 -4.34
C PRO A 147 1.72 -6.94 -5.45
N TRP A 148 3.03 -6.84 -5.29
CA TRP A 148 3.95 -6.39 -6.33
C TRP A 148 4.53 -7.60 -7.07
N ASN A 149 4.09 -7.79 -8.31
CA ASN A 149 4.45 -8.95 -9.13
C ASN A 149 5.01 -8.59 -10.52
N ASN A 150 5.24 -7.30 -10.80
CA ASN A 150 5.70 -6.76 -12.09
C ASN A 150 4.79 -7.03 -13.30
N GLU A 151 3.62 -7.66 -13.11
CA GLU A 151 2.67 -7.92 -14.20
C GLU A 151 1.67 -6.78 -14.40
N ARG A 152 1.45 -5.97 -13.35
CA ARG A 152 0.46 -4.90 -13.33
C ARG A 152 0.61 -3.94 -14.50
N LYS A 153 -0.51 -3.69 -15.17
CA LYS A 153 -0.72 -2.69 -16.21
C LYS A 153 -1.71 -1.65 -15.71
N HIS A 154 -1.57 -0.43 -16.23
CA HIS A 154 -2.48 0.67 -15.97
C HIS A 154 -2.86 1.34 -17.29
N VAL A 155 -4.12 1.74 -17.39
CA VAL A 155 -4.61 2.62 -18.46
C VAL A 155 -5.42 3.72 -17.83
N PHE A 156 -5.13 4.96 -18.22
CA PHE A 156 -5.89 6.12 -17.79
C PHE A 156 -6.85 6.55 -18.88
N LEU A 157 -8.06 6.91 -18.48
CA LEU A 157 -9.09 7.43 -19.37
C LEU A 157 -9.56 8.78 -18.85
N LYS A 158 -9.81 9.69 -19.79
CA LYS A 158 -10.48 10.96 -19.52
C LYS A 158 -11.99 10.79 -19.69
N PHE A 159 -12.73 11.08 -18.63
CA PHE A 159 -14.17 11.19 -18.67
C PHE A 159 -14.57 12.59 -19.17
N ASN A 160 -15.43 12.64 -20.18
CA ASN A 160 -16.04 13.88 -20.64
C ASN A 160 -17.43 14.01 -19.98
N GLU A 161 -17.61 15.02 -19.13
CA GLU A 161 -18.84 15.27 -18.36
C GLU A 161 -20.02 15.79 -19.21
N TYR A 162 -20.44 15.04 -20.22
CA TYR A 162 -21.63 15.36 -21.02
C TYR A 162 -22.91 14.93 -20.27
N GLY A 163 -23.22 15.64 -19.18
CA GLY A 163 -24.48 15.49 -18.45
C GLY A 163 -24.57 14.30 -17.49
N LYS A 164 -23.46 13.61 -17.22
CA LYS A 164 -23.34 12.57 -16.18
C LYS A 164 -22.20 12.92 -15.24
N SER A 165 -22.39 12.65 -13.94
CA SER A 165 -21.32 12.80 -12.95
C SER A 165 -20.43 11.56 -12.89
N MET A 166 -19.19 11.71 -12.41
CA MET A 166 -18.29 10.57 -12.16
C MET A 166 -18.91 9.53 -11.20
N LYS A 167 -19.64 9.99 -10.18
CA LYS A 167 -20.38 9.11 -9.25
C LYS A 167 -21.49 8.32 -9.94
N GLU A 168 -22.20 8.95 -10.87
CA GLU A 168 -23.21 8.25 -11.67
C GLU A 168 -22.57 7.20 -12.58
N LEU A 169 -21.42 7.50 -13.19
CA LEU A 169 -20.68 6.52 -13.98
C LEU A 169 -20.19 5.34 -13.13
N ALA A 170 -19.66 5.59 -11.93
CA ALA A 170 -19.26 4.54 -11.00
C ALA A 170 -20.46 3.66 -10.58
N ARG A 171 -21.64 4.26 -10.36
CA ARG A 171 -22.88 3.50 -10.10
C ARG A 171 -23.24 2.59 -11.29
N LEU A 172 -23.24 3.13 -12.51
CA LEU A 172 -23.52 2.35 -13.72
C LEU A 172 -22.52 1.21 -13.90
N PHE A 173 -21.26 1.42 -13.53
CA PHE A 173 -20.23 0.37 -13.59
C PHE A 173 -20.56 -0.79 -12.63
N ARG A 174 -21.02 -0.51 -11.40
CA ARG A 174 -21.45 -1.53 -10.43
C ARG A 174 -22.69 -2.30 -10.87
N GLU A 175 -23.53 -1.70 -11.72
CA GLU A 175 -24.71 -2.37 -12.27
C GLU A 175 -24.36 -3.32 -13.41
N GLU A 176 -23.29 -3.04 -14.15
CA GLU A 176 -22.82 -3.87 -15.28
C GLU A 176 -21.91 -5.02 -14.80
N PHE A 177 -21.11 -4.80 -13.75
CA PHE A 177 -20.09 -5.74 -13.31
C PHE A 177 -20.29 -6.17 -11.84
N GLU A 178 -20.07 -7.45 -11.56
CA GLU A 178 -20.08 -7.99 -10.19
C GLU A 178 -18.77 -7.65 -9.48
N MET A 179 -18.85 -6.88 -8.39
CA MET A 179 -17.69 -6.43 -7.64
C MET A 179 -17.31 -7.43 -6.55
N ASP A 180 -16.03 -7.79 -6.48
CA ASP A 180 -15.50 -8.64 -5.41
C ASP A 180 -15.19 -7.85 -4.15
N PHE A 181 -14.80 -6.58 -4.32
CA PHE A 181 -14.51 -5.65 -3.24
C PHE A 181 -14.68 -4.21 -3.71
N GLN A 182 -14.96 -3.28 -2.78
CA GLN A 182 -15.13 -1.87 -3.10
C GLN A 182 -14.58 -1.00 -1.98
N PHE A 183 -14.00 0.13 -2.37
CA PHE A 183 -13.55 1.19 -1.47
C PHE A 183 -14.03 2.52 -2.03
N GLU A 184 -14.76 3.31 -1.25
CA GLU A 184 -15.31 4.58 -1.70
C GLU A 184 -15.27 5.63 -0.60
N ASN A 185 -14.69 6.79 -0.89
CA ASN A 185 -14.70 7.95 -0.02
C ASN A 185 -15.07 9.22 -0.82
N GLU A 186 -14.89 10.39 -0.20
CA GLU A 186 -15.25 11.66 -0.86
C GLU A 186 -14.41 11.98 -2.10
N TYR A 187 -13.20 11.41 -2.23
CA TYR A 187 -12.23 11.69 -3.29
C TYR A 187 -12.08 10.58 -4.34
N THR A 188 -12.46 9.33 -4.03
CA THR A 188 -12.24 8.20 -4.93
C THR A 188 -13.28 7.09 -4.76
N CYS A 189 -13.52 6.35 -5.83
CA CYS A 189 -14.18 5.05 -5.79
C CYS A 189 -13.31 4.02 -6.52
N GLN A 190 -12.86 2.99 -5.80
CA GLN A 190 -12.13 1.85 -6.33
C GLN A 190 -13.04 0.62 -6.31
N LEU A 191 -13.22 0.02 -7.49
CA LEU A 191 -14.11 -1.10 -7.75
C LEU A 191 -13.27 -2.30 -8.19
N PHE A 192 -13.12 -3.28 -7.31
CA PHE A 192 -12.19 -4.39 -7.46
C PHE A 192 -12.85 -5.61 -8.09
N LEU A 193 -12.10 -6.23 -8.99
CA LEU A 193 -12.53 -7.34 -9.82
C LEU A 193 -11.43 -8.41 -9.78
N ALA A 194 -11.68 -9.53 -9.10
CA ALA A 194 -10.73 -10.63 -8.96
C ALA A 194 -10.30 -11.18 -10.33
N ARG A 195 -11.25 -11.32 -11.26
CA ARG A 195 -10.99 -11.73 -12.65
C ARG A 195 -10.18 -10.71 -13.46
N LEU A 196 -10.12 -9.46 -13.02
CA LEU A 196 -9.29 -8.42 -13.62
C LEU A 196 -7.87 -8.45 -13.03
N HIS A 197 -7.69 -9.10 -11.87
CA HIS A 197 -6.50 -9.02 -11.03
C HIS A 197 -6.16 -7.56 -10.70
N GLY A 198 -7.18 -6.78 -10.38
CA GLY A 198 -7.08 -5.33 -10.30
C GLY A 198 -8.39 -4.65 -9.99
N TYR A 199 -8.50 -3.38 -10.38
CA TYR A 199 -9.65 -2.54 -10.08
C TYR A 199 -9.79 -1.39 -11.08
N VAL A 200 -10.99 -0.80 -11.09
CA VAL A 200 -11.26 0.47 -11.75
C VAL A 200 -11.38 1.56 -10.68
N ARG A 201 -10.58 2.62 -10.82
CA ARG A 201 -10.59 3.79 -9.95
C ARG A 201 -11.27 4.96 -10.65
N PHE A 202 -12.32 5.48 -10.05
CA PHE A 202 -12.99 6.71 -10.45
C PHE A 202 -12.50 7.85 -9.55
N ASN A 203 -11.88 8.87 -10.13
CA ASN A 203 -11.33 10.00 -9.39
C ASN A 203 -12.43 11.06 -9.16
N TYR A 204 -12.98 11.11 -7.95
CA TYR A 204 -14.02 12.08 -7.57
C TYR A 204 -13.47 13.46 -7.23
N ALA A 205 -12.17 13.57 -6.89
CA ALA A 205 -11.55 14.86 -6.59
C ALA A 205 -11.52 15.78 -7.83
N TYR A 206 -11.18 15.23 -8.99
CA TYR A 206 -11.09 15.99 -10.24
C TYR A 206 -12.18 15.67 -11.26
N ASN A 207 -13.03 14.66 -11.01
CA ASN A 207 -14.15 14.19 -11.84
C ASN A 207 -13.83 13.98 -13.33
N THR A 208 -12.57 13.76 -13.68
CA THR A 208 -12.12 13.70 -15.07
C THR A 208 -11.29 12.48 -15.39
N GLU A 209 -10.73 11.80 -14.39
CA GLU A 209 -9.83 10.68 -14.60
C GLU A 209 -10.44 9.37 -14.10
N ILE A 210 -10.25 8.33 -14.90
CA ILE A 210 -10.52 6.94 -14.54
C ILE A 210 -9.24 6.16 -14.77
N ALA A 211 -8.83 5.34 -13.80
CA ALA A 211 -7.71 4.42 -13.97
C ALA A 211 -8.22 2.98 -13.98
N VAL A 212 -7.81 2.20 -14.98
CA VAL A 212 -8.04 0.76 -15.03
C VAL A 212 -6.71 0.06 -14.74
N ILE A 213 -6.66 -0.63 -13.61
CA ILE A 213 -5.51 -1.40 -13.14
C ILE A 213 -5.85 -2.88 -13.39
N TYR A 214 -4.96 -3.61 -14.07
CA TYR A 214 -5.19 -5.01 -14.41
C TYR A 214 -3.88 -5.77 -14.60
N GLU A 215 -3.95 -7.10 -14.65
CA GLU A 215 -2.83 -7.96 -15.07
C GLU A 215 -3.16 -8.68 -16.38
N PRO A 216 -2.15 -9.16 -17.15
CA PRO A 216 -2.39 -9.85 -18.43
C PRO A 216 -3.36 -11.04 -18.33
N ALA A 217 -3.39 -11.73 -17.19
CA ALA A 217 -4.35 -12.80 -16.92
C ALA A 217 -5.82 -12.33 -16.99
N GLY A 218 -6.08 -11.06 -16.66
CA GLY A 218 -7.40 -10.41 -16.73
C GLY A 218 -7.71 -9.72 -18.05
N ALA A 219 -6.94 -9.95 -19.12
CA ALA A 219 -7.05 -9.21 -20.39
C ALA A 219 -8.46 -9.28 -21.03
N GLU A 220 -9.16 -10.40 -20.88
CA GLU A 220 -10.53 -10.56 -21.40
C GLU A 220 -11.50 -9.57 -20.72
N LEU A 221 -11.50 -9.54 -19.39
CA LEU A 221 -12.35 -8.64 -18.61
C LEU A 221 -11.93 -7.19 -18.80
N TYR A 222 -10.63 -6.92 -18.87
CA TYR A 222 -10.11 -5.60 -19.25
C TYR A 222 -10.74 -5.10 -20.56
N GLY A 223 -10.81 -5.94 -21.60
CA GLY A 223 -11.45 -5.55 -22.86
C GLY A 223 -12.94 -5.21 -22.71
N GLN A 224 -13.66 -5.87 -21.81
CA GLN A 224 -15.06 -5.57 -21.51
C GLN A 224 -15.19 -4.23 -20.75
N VAL A 225 -14.32 -4.00 -19.76
CA VAL A 225 -14.23 -2.76 -18.99
C VAL A 225 -13.96 -1.57 -19.91
N ILE A 226 -12.98 -1.65 -20.81
CA ILE A 226 -12.66 -0.57 -21.74
C ILE A 226 -13.85 -0.27 -22.66
N ARG A 227 -14.49 -1.29 -23.26
CA ARG A 227 -15.69 -1.09 -24.08
C ARG A 227 -16.84 -0.46 -23.29
N PHE A 228 -17.02 -0.82 -22.02
CA PHE A 228 -18.01 -0.16 -21.16
C PHE A 228 -17.70 1.33 -21.00
N LEU A 229 -16.45 1.68 -20.67
CA LEU A 229 -16.04 3.06 -20.44
C LEU A 229 -16.12 3.91 -21.73
N GLU A 230 -15.71 3.36 -22.88
CA GLU A 230 -15.82 4.02 -24.18
C GLU A 230 -17.28 4.31 -24.57
N ARG A 231 -18.20 3.34 -24.35
CA ARG A 231 -19.66 3.56 -24.52
C ARG A 231 -20.18 4.72 -23.66
N HIS A 232 -19.50 4.99 -22.54
CA HIS A 232 -19.81 6.08 -21.61
C HIS A 232 -18.94 7.33 -21.82
N GLN A 233 -18.44 7.56 -23.03
CA GLN A 233 -17.71 8.76 -23.42
C GLN A 233 -16.38 8.97 -22.68
N CYS A 234 -15.77 7.89 -22.19
CA CYS A 234 -14.42 7.91 -21.66
C CYS A 234 -13.42 7.65 -22.79
N MET A 235 -12.34 8.44 -22.86
CA MET A 235 -11.31 8.32 -23.89
C MET A 235 -9.97 7.96 -23.28
N ILE A 236 -9.29 6.96 -23.82
CA ILE A 236 -7.94 6.58 -23.36
C ILE A 236 -6.98 7.76 -23.52
N LEU A 237 -6.28 8.09 -22.45
CA LEU A 237 -5.17 9.03 -22.47
C LEU A 237 -3.94 8.32 -23.05
N LYS A 238 -3.35 8.92 -24.09
CA LYS A 238 -2.12 8.46 -24.74
C LYS A 238 -0.91 9.17 -24.15
#